data_AF-A0A972A7K2-F1
#
_entry.id   AF-A0A972A7K2-F1
#
_cell.length_a   1.000
_cell.length_b   1.000
_cell.length_c   1.000
_cell.angle_alpha   90.00
_cell.angle_beta   90.00
_cell.angle_gamma   90.00
#
_symmetry.space_group_name_H-M   'P 1'
#
loop_
_entity.id
_entity.type
_entity.pdbx_description
1 polymer ?
#
loop_
_entity_poly.entity_id
_entity_poly.type
_entity_poly.pdbx_seq_one_letter_code
_entity_poly.pdbx_strand_id
1 'polypeptide(L)'
;MRIEKSKILWGIGSVACLGISYWLCRFVFYEMHRMKQWSNVLAIVGLIIIVIASVYEKRKLSVATVIGYIGGFALAMVFRTEGLDPGGGSTNNAWIIWGCVFILAVIAGLYMDKGSRIVSFVCTLIVLARLVTILFMELFKQFTALSVFVPVLIIIGLALFFPRIKNEAEKRNNLS
;
A
#
# COMPACT_ATOMS: atom_id res chain seq x y z
N MET A 1 21.44 -22.52 18.25
CA MET A 1 20.51 -22.73 17.12
C MET A 1 19.01 -22.66 17.47
N ARG A 2 18.55 -22.94 18.71
CA ARG A 2 17.10 -22.92 19.06
C ARG A 2 16.50 -21.50 19.18
N ILE A 3 17.30 -20.50 19.53
CA ILE A 3 16.85 -19.13 19.75
C ILE A 3 16.52 -18.42 18.42
N GLU A 4 17.29 -18.63 17.35
CA GLU A 4 17.07 -17.98 16.04
C GLU A 4 15.77 -18.43 15.36
N LYS A 5 15.42 -19.73 15.44
CA LYS A 5 14.15 -20.23 14.90
C LYS A 5 12.94 -19.54 15.53
N SER A 6 12.99 -19.26 16.83
CA SER A 6 11.91 -18.54 17.52
C SER A 6 11.75 -17.09 17.00
N LYS A 7 12.86 -16.40 16.72
CA LYS A 7 12.86 -15.00 16.26
C LYS A 7 12.19 -14.84 14.89
N ILE A 8 12.54 -15.72 13.95
CA ILE A 8 11.98 -15.73 12.60
C ILE A 8 10.49 -16.11 12.64
N LEU A 9 10.12 -17.08 13.48
CA LEU A 9 8.73 -17.49 13.66
C LEU A 9 7.83 -16.35 14.16
N TRP A 10 8.33 -15.49 15.05
CA TRP A 10 7.61 -14.31 15.53
C TRP A 10 7.41 -13.25 14.44
N GLY A 11 8.46 -12.95 13.67
CA GLY A 11 8.36 -12.03 12.54
C GLY A 11 7.36 -12.51 11.49
N ILE A 12 7.44 -13.79 11.11
CA ILE A 12 6.48 -14.42 10.19
C ILE A 12 5.06 -14.36 10.74
N GLY A 13 4.87 -14.63 12.04
CA GLY A 13 3.57 -14.54 12.69
C GLY A 13 2.96 -13.13 12.63
N SER A 14 3.75 -12.09 12.89
CA SER A 14 3.30 -10.69 12.80
C SER A 14 2.98 -10.28 11.36
N VAL A 15 3.79 -10.70 10.39
CA VAL A 15 3.54 -10.45 8.95
C VAL A 15 2.27 -11.16 8.49
N ALA A 16 2.07 -12.43 8.88
CA ALA A 16 0.87 -13.19 8.54
C ALA A 16 -0.38 -12.56 9.15
N CYS A 17 -0.31 -12.12 10.42
CA CYS A 17 -1.41 -11.43 11.09
C CYS A 17 -1.74 -10.10 10.40
N LEU A 18 -0.72 -9.31 10.04
CA LEU A 18 -0.92 -8.09 9.26
C LEU A 18 -1.52 -8.39 7.88
N GLY A 19 -1.05 -9.44 7.20
CA GLY A 19 -1.58 -9.87 5.90
C GLY A 19 -3.05 -10.28 5.94
N ILE A 20 -3.46 -11.05 6.95
CA ILE A 20 -4.86 -11.42 7.18
C ILE A 20 -5.69 -10.17 7.49
N SER A 21 -5.19 -9.29 8.35
CA SER A 21 -5.89 -8.04 8.69
C SER A 21 -6.04 -7.10 7.49
N TYR A 22 -5.02 -7.04 6.63
CA TYR A 22 -5.07 -6.29 5.37
C TYR A 22 -6.10 -6.89 4.43
N TRP A 23 -6.13 -8.22 4.27
CA TRP A 23 -7.10 -8.89 3.40
C TRP A 23 -8.54 -8.62 3.86
N LEU A 24 -8.81 -8.72 5.17
CA LEU A 24 -10.11 -8.39 5.75
C LEU A 24 -10.48 -6.92 5.52
N CYS A 25 -9.57 -5.98 5.83
CA CYS A 25 -9.84 -4.55 5.62
C CYS A 25 -10.03 -4.22 4.15
N ARG A 26 -9.27 -4.85 3.25
CA ARG A 26 -9.23 -4.51 1.83
C ARG A 26 -10.37 -5.10 1.01
N PHE A 27 -10.80 -6.33 1.32
CA PHE A 27 -11.79 -7.05 0.52
C PHE A 27 -13.12 -7.20 1.24
N VAL A 28 -13.11 -7.60 2.52
CA VAL A 28 -14.34 -7.88 3.28
C VAL A 28 -15.00 -6.58 3.73
N PHE A 29 -14.22 -5.67 4.31
CA PHE A 29 -14.76 -4.41 4.81
C PHE A 29 -14.71 -3.25 3.81
N TYR A 30 -14.41 -3.56 2.55
CA TYR A 30 -14.24 -2.55 1.51
C TYR A 30 -15.48 -1.67 1.33
N GLU A 31 -16.66 -2.26 1.29
CA GLU A 31 -17.92 -1.52 1.13
C GLU A 31 -18.19 -0.60 2.32
N MET A 32 -17.66 -0.96 3.48
CA MET A 32 -17.83 -0.22 4.71
C MET A 32 -17.02 1.06 4.67
N HIS A 33 -15.71 1.05 4.38
CA HIS A 33 -14.89 2.27 4.43
C HIS A 33 -14.65 2.96 3.08
N ARG A 34 -14.84 2.27 1.95
CA ARG A 34 -14.66 2.73 0.55
C ARG A 34 -13.27 3.30 0.20
N MET A 35 -12.27 3.15 1.07
CA MET A 35 -10.93 3.72 0.93
C MET A 35 -9.90 2.66 0.51
N LYS A 36 -9.81 2.39 -0.80
CA LYS A 36 -8.82 1.44 -1.35
C LYS A 36 -7.38 1.85 -0.99
N GLN A 37 -6.98 3.06 -1.35
CA GLN A 37 -5.58 3.49 -1.27
C GLN A 37 -5.07 3.56 0.18
N TRP A 38 -5.91 4.01 1.12
CA TRP A 38 -5.50 4.22 2.51
C TRP A 38 -5.13 2.91 3.22
N SER A 39 -5.96 1.88 3.07
CA SER A 39 -5.69 0.54 3.62
C SER A 39 -4.37 -0.05 3.11
N ASN A 40 -4.02 0.21 1.83
CA ASN A 40 -2.75 -0.24 1.23
C ASN A 40 -1.55 0.51 1.84
N VAL A 41 -1.65 1.84 1.97
CA VAL A 41 -0.56 2.66 2.52
C VAL A 41 -0.25 2.24 3.96
N LEU A 42 -1.27 2.12 4.80
CA LEU A 42 -1.10 1.67 6.19
C LEU A 42 -0.53 0.25 6.30
N ALA A 43 -0.94 -0.67 5.42
CA ALA A 43 -0.41 -2.03 5.41
C ALA A 43 1.06 -2.08 4.98
N ILE A 44 1.45 -1.32 3.95
CA ILE A 44 2.84 -1.23 3.50
C ILE A 44 3.72 -0.61 4.59
N VAL A 45 3.27 0.48 5.20
CA VAL A 45 4.01 1.12 6.30
C VAL A 45 4.13 0.17 7.50
N GLY A 46 3.05 -0.50 7.87
CA GLY A 46 3.06 -1.50 8.94
C GLY A 46 3.99 -2.69 8.65
N LEU A 47 4.02 -3.18 7.41
CA LEU A 47 4.92 -4.24 6.98
C LEU A 47 6.39 -3.81 7.11
N ILE A 48 6.73 -2.62 6.64
CA ILE A 48 8.09 -2.05 6.77
C ILE A 48 8.50 -1.98 8.24
N ILE A 49 7.61 -1.46 9.10
CA ILE A 49 7.86 -1.37 10.55
C ILE A 49 8.09 -2.77 11.14
N ILE A 50 7.29 -3.78 10.79
CA ILE A 50 7.45 -5.15 11.29
C ILE A 50 8.77 -5.78 10.81
N VAL A 51 9.17 -5.57 9.55
CA VAL A 51 10.43 -6.08 9.00
C VAL A 51 11.61 -5.47 9.77
N ILE A 52 11.62 -4.14 9.93
CA ILE A 52 12.68 -3.43 10.65
C ILE A 52 12.66 -3.84 12.12
N ALA A 53 11.49 -3.90 12.76
CA ALA A 53 11.35 -4.36 14.13
C ALA A 53 11.88 -5.79 14.32
N SER A 54 11.71 -6.68 13.33
CA SER A 54 12.25 -8.04 13.37
C SER A 54 13.78 -8.04 13.29
N VAL A 55 14.39 -7.15 12.49
CA VAL A 55 15.86 -6.98 12.40
C VAL A 55 16.45 -6.45 13.73
N TYR A 56 15.77 -5.50 14.37
CA TYR A 56 16.22 -4.91 15.64
C TYR A 56 15.69 -5.64 16.89
N GLU A 57 15.06 -6.81 16.71
CA GLU A 57 14.47 -7.64 17.76
C GLU A 57 13.39 -6.94 18.63
N LYS A 58 12.73 -5.94 18.06
CA LYS A 58 11.70 -5.08 18.68
C LYS A 58 10.31 -5.72 18.63
N ARG A 59 10.13 -6.85 19.31
CA ARG A 59 8.89 -7.65 19.25
C ARG A 59 7.64 -6.86 19.65
N LYS A 60 7.76 -5.98 20.65
CA LYS A 60 6.64 -5.17 21.15
C LYS A 60 6.16 -4.17 20.10
N LEU A 61 7.08 -3.65 19.29
CA LEU A 61 6.78 -2.74 18.20
C LEU A 61 6.00 -3.45 17.08
N SER A 62 6.41 -4.67 16.70
CA SER A 62 5.68 -5.46 15.69
C SER A 62 4.23 -5.71 16.13
N VAL A 63 4.03 -6.08 17.39
CA VAL A 63 2.68 -6.32 17.95
C VAL A 63 1.87 -5.02 18.02
N ALA A 64 2.46 -3.93 18.50
CA ALA A 64 1.80 -2.63 18.55
C ALA A 64 1.39 -2.13 17.17
N THR A 65 2.19 -2.41 16.13
CA THR A 65 1.86 -2.06 14.73
C THR A 65 0.62 -2.81 14.23
N VAL A 66 0.53 -4.12 14.50
CA VAL A 66 -0.65 -4.93 14.13
C VAL A 66 -1.89 -4.47 14.90
N ILE A 67 -1.75 -4.24 16.22
CA ILE A 67 -2.85 -3.73 17.06
C ILE A 67 -3.28 -2.34 16.58
N GLY A 68 -2.36 -1.46 16.22
CA GLY A 68 -2.66 -0.15 15.67
C GLY A 68 -3.42 -0.22 14.35
N TYR A 69 -3.08 -1.18 13.49
CA TYR A 69 -3.77 -1.38 12.22
C TYR A 69 -5.21 -1.87 12.43
N ILE A 70 -5.41 -2.92 13.22
CA ILE A 70 -6.73 -3.52 13.47
C ILE A 70 -7.58 -2.62 14.39
N GLY A 71 -7.01 -2.16 15.50
CA GLY A 71 -7.68 -1.30 16.47
C GLY A 71 -7.98 0.08 15.90
N GLY A 72 -7.08 0.64 15.10
CA GLY A 72 -7.34 1.88 14.37
C GLY A 72 -8.46 1.74 13.35
N PHE A 73 -8.55 0.60 12.67
CA PHE A 73 -9.67 0.30 11.79
C PHE A 73 -10.99 0.22 12.58
N ALA A 74 -11.03 -0.55 13.66
CA ALA A 74 -12.22 -0.69 14.49
C ALA A 74 -12.70 0.66 15.06
N LEU A 75 -11.78 1.46 15.62
CA LEU A 75 -12.08 2.80 16.14
C LEU A 75 -12.53 3.75 15.04
N ALA A 76 -11.89 3.71 13.86
CA ALA A 76 -12.31 4.50 12.73
C ALA A 76 -13.73 4.15 12.28
N MET A 77 -14.14 2.89 12.36
CA MET A 77 -15.50 2.49 12.00
C MET A 77 -16.55 2.93 13.04
N VAL A 78 -16.21 2.95 14.32
CA VAL A 78 -17.10 3.37 15.40
C VAL A 78 -17.28 4.90 15.43
N PHE A 79 -16.21 5.66 15.26
CA PHE A 79 -16.20 7.13 15.36
C PHE A 79 -16.29 7.84 14.01
N ARG A 80 -16.56 7.10 12.95
CA ARG A 80 -16.71 7.66 11.62
C ARG A 80 -17.88 8.63 11.57
N THR A 81 -17.64 9.78 10.95
CA THR A 81 -18.66 10.69 10.47
C THR A 81 -18.56 10.80 8.95
N GLU A 82 -19.72 10.79 8.31
CA GLU A 82 -19.87 11.01 6.88
C GLU A 82 -20.40 12.42 6.66
N GLY A 83 -19.85 13.13 5.69
CA GLY A 83 -20.27 14.45 5.29
C GLY A 83 -20.30 14.59 3.77
N LEU A 84 -20.84 15.71 3.31
CA LEU A 84 -20.77 16.13 1.92
C LEU A 84 -19.92 17.39 1.86
N ASP A 85 -18.94 17.43 0.98
CA ASP A 85 -18.24 18.67 0.68
C ASP A 85 -19.15 19.61 -0.16
N PRO A 86 -18.81 20.91 -0.24
CA PRO A 86 -19.58 21.86 -1.04
C PRO A 86 -19.66 21.53 -2.55
N GLY A 87 -18.82 20.61 -3.04
CA GLY A 87 -18.81 20.10 -4.42
C GLY A 87 -19.60 18.81 -4.62
N GLY A 88 -20.29 18.31 -3.59
CA GLY A 88 -21.06 17.06 -3.64
C GLY A 88 -20.23 15.79 -3.47
N GLY A 89 -18.95 15.90 -3.17
CA GLY A 89 -18.07 14.78 -2.83
C GLY A 89 -18.39 14.23 -1.44
N SER A 90 -18.45 12.90 -1.32
CA SER A 90 -18.57 12.24 -0.01
C SER A 90 -17.26 12.38 0.76
N THR A 91 -17.33 13.03 1.93
CA THR A 91 -16.22 13.15 2.88
C THR A 91 -16.43 12.19 4.04
N ASN A 92 -15.35 11.58 4.51
CA ASN A 92 -15.38 10.64 5.62
C ASN A 92 -14.11 10.88 6.46
N ASN A 93 -14.24 10.99 7.78
CA ASN A 93 -13.10 11.21 8.69
C ASN A 93 -12.38 9.92 9.12
N ALA A 94 -12.88 8.74 8.72
CA ALA A 94 -12.35 7.44 9.13
C ALA A 94 -10.87 7.27 8.80
N TRP A 95 -10.39 7.83 7.69
CA TRP A 95 -8.97 7.77 7.34
C TRP A 95 -8.07 8.50 8.36
N ILE A 96 -8.53 9.65 8.88
CA ILE A 96 -7.81 10.43 9.89
C ILE A 96 -7.75 9.64 11.19
N ILE A 97 -8.89 9.11 11.64
CA ILE A 97 -8.96 8.36 12.89
C ILE A 97 -8.09 7.11 12.81
N TRP A 98 -8.17 6.37 11.70
CA TRP A 98 -7.37 5.17 11.49
C TRP A 98 -5.87 5.48 11.48
N GLY A 99 -5.47 6.54 10.75
CA GLY A 99 -4.08 6.99 10.70
C GLY A 99 -3.55 7.43 12.07
N CYS A 100 -4.33 8.24 12.81
CA CYS A 100 -3.96 8.72 14.14
C CYS A 100 -3.75 7.57 15.13
N VAL A 101 -4.70 6.63 15.22
CA VAL A 101 -4.60 5.48 16.13
C VAL A 101 -3.40 4.60 15.76
N PHE A 102 -3.17 4.38 14.47
CA PHE A 102 -2.01 3.62 14.01
C PHE A 102 -0.69 4.27 14.43
N ILE A 103 -0.54 5.59 14.23
CA ILE A 103 0.66 6.33 14.63
C ILE A 103 0.87 6.27 16.14
N LEU A 104 -0.19 6.50 16.93
CA LEU A 104 -0.11 6.42 18.40
C LEU A 104 0.31 5.03 18.88
N ALA A 105 -0.20 3.98 18.26
CA ALA A 105 0.18 2.61 18.58
C ALA A 105 1.66 2.32 18.26
N VAL A 106 2.16 2.80 17.11
CA VAL A 106 3.58 2.68 16.75
C VAL A 106 4.47 3.44 17.74
N ILE A 107 4.08 4.66 18.12
CA ILE A 107 4.80 5.46 19.13
C ILE A 107 4.82 4.72 20.48
N ALA A 108 3.68 4.22 20.94
CA ALA A 108 3.60 3.45 22.17
C ALA A 108 4.50 2.19 22.13
N GLY A 109 4.49 1.48 21.00
CA GLY A 109 5.37 0.33 20.76
C GLY A 109 6.85 0.67 20.85
N LEU A 110 7.25 1.85 20.36
CA LEU A 110 8.63 2.35 20.47
C LEU A 110 9.03 2.63 21.92
N TYR A 111 8.16 3.29 22.70
CA TYR A 111 8.43 3.61 24.11
C TYR A 111 8.49 2.37 25.01
N MET A 112 7.67 1.35 24.71
CA MET A 112 7.66 0.10 25.47
C MET A 112 8.92 -0.75 25.29
N ASP A 113 9.72 -0.44 24.26
CA ASP A 113 10.89 -1.20 23.86
C ASP A 113 12.20 -0.52 24.28
N LYS A 114 12.46 -0.55 25.59
CA LYS A 114 13.52 0.15 26.34
C LYS A 114 14.99 -0.14 25.94
N GLY A 115 15.27 -0.90 24.87
CA GLY A 115 16.55 -1.60 24.71
C GLY A 115 17.48 -1.24 23.55
N SER A 116 17.30 -0.17 22.77
CA SER A 116 18.26 0.17 21.70
C SER A 116 18.18 1.64 21.34
N ARG A 117 19.23 2.18 20.71
CA ARG A 117 19.34 3.54 20.17
C ARG A 117 18.13 3.85 19.28
N ILE A 118 17.04 4.34 19.89
CA ILE A 118 15.78 4.73 19.23
C ILE A 118 16.07 5.62 18.03
N VAL A 119 17.06 6.52 18.16
CA VAL A 119 17.51 7.41 17.08
C VAL A 119 18.00 6.64 15.85
N SER A 120 18.81 5.59 16.04
CA SER A 120 19.30 4.77 14.92
C SER A 120 18.17 3.99 14.26
N PHE A 121 17.22 3.48 15.05
CA PHE A 121 16.05 2.76 14.55
C PHE A 121 15.15 3.70 13.73
N VAL A 122 14.84 4.88 14.26
CA VAL A 122 14.01 5.90 13.61
C VAL A 122 14.67 6.42 12.33
N CYS A 123 15.98 6.68 12.34
CA CYS A 123 16.71 7.05 11.13
C CYS A 123 16.63 5.97 10.05
N THR A 124 16.84 4.70 10.40
CA THR A 124 16.70 3.59 9.44
C THR A 124 15.27 3.46 8.91
N LEU A 125 14.26 3.68 9.76
CA LEU A 125 12.86 3.69 9.36
C LEU A 125 12.56 4.81 8.36
N ILE A 126 13.04 6.03 8.62
CA ILE A 126 12.84 7.19 7.75
C ILE A 126 13.53 6.97 6.39
N VAL A 127 14.75 6.45 6.39
CA VAL A 127 15.49 6.15 5.15
C VAL A 127 14.79 5.06 4.35
N LEU A 128 14.37 3.97 4.97
CA LEU A 128 13.63 2.90 4.29
C LEU A 128 12.26 3.37 3.80
N ALA A 129 11.52 4.15 4.58
CA ALA A 129 10.24 4.73 4.17
C ALA A 129 10.42 5.62 2.93
N ARG A 130 11.44 6.50 2.92
CA ARG A 130 11.78 7.32 1.75
C ARG A 130 12.15 6.47 0.54
N LEU A 131 12.99 5.45 0.72
CA LEU A 131 13.39 4.53 -0.35
C LEU A 131 12.18 3.81 -0.96
N VAL A 132 11.26 3.31 -0.12
CA VAL A 132 10.04 2.65 -0.58
C VAL A 132 9.13 3.63 -1.31
N THR A 133 8.95 4.86 -0.82
CA THR A 133 8.16 5.87 -1.55
C THR A 133 8.76 6.21 -2.91
N ILE A 134 10.09 6.27 -3.02
CA ILE A 134 10.79 6.51 -4.29
C ILE A 134 10.59 5.34 -5.24
N LEU A 135 10.82 4.10 -4.79
CA LEU A 135 10.59 2.90 -5.58
C LEU A 135 9.15 2.77 -6.05
N PHE A 136 8.18 3.08 -5.18
CA PHE A 136 6.77 3.05 -5.51
C PHE A 136 6.39 4.10 -6.56
N MET A 137 6.91 5.33 -6.44
CA MET A 137 6.73 6.38 -7.44
C MET A 137 7.35 6.01 -8.79
N GLU A 138 8.53 5.39 -8.78
CA GLU A 138 9.21 4.95 -10.01
C GLU A 138 8.45 3.80 -10.69
N LEU A 139 7.95 2.84 -9.91
CA LEU A 139 7.09 1.76 -10.40
C LEU A 139 5.78 2.31 -10.98
N PHE A 140 5.15 3.28 -10.31
CA PHE A 140 3.92 3.90 -10.78
C PHE A 140 4.13 4.72 -12.07
N LYS A 141 5.28 5.38 -12.19
CA LYS A 141 5.67 6.12 -13.40
C LYS A 141 5.89 5.18 -14.59
N GLN A 142 6.56 4.04 -14.38
CA GLN A 142 6.70 3.00 -15.40
C GLN A 142 5.35 2.41 -15.80
N PHE A 143 4.47 2.14 -14.84
CA PHE A 143 3.14 1.60 -15.12
C PHE A 143 2.25 2.58 -15.89
N THR A 144 2.28 3.87 -15.52
CA THR A 144 1.56 4.94 -16.23
C THR A 144 2.10 5.10 -17.65
N ALA A 145 3.42 5.13 -17.83
CA ALA A 145 4.04 5.17 -19.14
C ALA A 145 3.62 3.98 -20.00
N LEU A 146 3.68 2.75 -19.47
CA LEU A 146 3.26 1.55 -20.20
C LEU A 146 1.77 1.63 -20.62
N SER A 147 0.91 2.08 -19.71
CA SER A 147 -0.53 2.19 -19.96
C SER A 147 -0.92 3.27 -20.99
N VAL A 148 -0.06 4.27 -21.21
CA VAL A 148 -0.28 5.34 -22.21
C VAL A 148 0.42 5.02 -23.54
N PHE A 149 1.66 4.53 -23.49
CA PHE A 149 2.44 4.29 -24.70
C PHE A 149 1.97 3.05 -25.47
N VAL A 150 1.52 1.98 -24.79
CA VAL A 150 1.06 0.76 -25.48
C VAL A 150 -0.18 1.02 -26.34
N PRO A 151 -1.26 1.68 -25.84
CA PRO A 151 -2.41 2.03 -26.67
C PRO A 151 -2.06 3.00 -27.81
N VAL A 152 -1.19 4.00 -27.56
CA VAL A 152 -0.77 4.96 -28.58
C VAL A 152 0.00 4.25 -29.71
N LEU A 153 0.91 3.32 -29.39
CA LEU A 153 1.62 2.53 -30.39
C LEU A 153 0.69 1.61 -31.18
N ILE A 154 -0.33 1.03 -30.52
CA ILE A 154 -1.36 0.22 -31.20
C ILE A 154 -2.17 1.10 -32.16
N ILE A 155 -2.59 2.30 -31.74
CA ILE A 155 -3.34 3.24 -32.58
C ILE A 155 -2.52 3.70 -33.79
N ILE A 156 -1.25 4.05 -33.58
CA ILE A 156 -0.33 4.44 -34.67
C ILE A 156 -0.12 3.26 -35.63
N GLY A 157 0.10 2.05 -35.11
CA GLY A 157 0.24 0.84 -35.91
C GLY A 157 -0.98 0.56 -36.79
N LEU A 158 -2.19 0.66 -36.22
CA LEU A 158 -3.44 0.51 -36.95
C LEU A 158 -3.61 1.61 -38.02
N ALA A 159 -3.34 2.86 -37.67
CA ALA A 159 -3.46 4.00 -38.59
C ALA A 159 -2.49 3.91 -39.78
N LEU A 160 -1.30 3.34 -39.60
CA LEU A 160 -0.35 3.10 -40.69
C LEU A 160 -0.68 1.86 -41.53
N PHE A 161 -1.31 0.85 -40.92
CA PHE A 161 -1.62 -0.41 -41.61
C PHE A 161 -2.91 -0.34 -42.44
N PHE A 162 -3.91 0.44 -42.00
CA PHE A 162 -5.21 0.57 -42.67
C PHE A 162 -5.12 1.12 -44.11
N PRO A 163 -4.34 2.18 -44.40
CA PRO A 163 -4.17 2.70 -45.77
C PRO A 163 -3.49 1.68 -46.68
N ARG A 164 -2.56 0.89 -46.13
CA ARG A 164 -1.84 -0.15 -46.88
C ARG A 164 -2.79 -1.27 -47.32
N ILE A 165 -3.67 -1.74 -46.43
CA ILE A 165 -4.71 -2.73 -46.77
C ILE A 165 -5.66 -2.16 -47.83
N LYS A 166 -6.12 -0.92 -47.65
CA LYS A 166 -7.03 -0.27 -48.60
C LYS A 166 -6.43 -0.21 -50.00
N ASN A 167 -5.18 0.24 -50.12
CA ASN A 167 -4.49 0.36 -51.40
C ASN A 167 -4.23 -1.02 -52.07
N GLU A 168 -3.91 -2.06 -51.28
CA GLU A 168 -3.77 -3.44 -51.77
C GLU A 168 -5.11 -4.03 -52.27
N ALA A 169 -6.22 -3.71 -51.60
CA ALA A 169 -7.56 -4.15 -52.00
C ALA A 169 -8.04 -3.45 -53.28
N GLU A 170 -7.83 -2.14 -53.39
CA GLU A 170 -8.21 -1.35 -54.57
C GLU A 170 -7.39 -1.76 -55.82
N LYS A 171 -6.10 -2.06 -55.64
CA LYS A 171 -5.25 -2.59 -56.71
C LYS A 171 -5.74 -3.95 -57.22
N ARG A 172 -6.24 -4.83 -56.35
CA ARG A 172 -6.81 -6.13 -56.76
C ARG A 172 -8.10 -5.98 -57.56
N ASN A 173 -8.99 -5.08 -57.17
CA ASN A 173 -10.28 -4.87 -57.85
C ASN A 173 -10.12 -4.21 -59.23
N ASN A 174 -9.06 -3.43 -59.46
CA ASN A 174 -8.77 -2.81 -60.76
C ASN A 174 -8.02 -3.74 -61.74
N LEU A 175 -7.66 -4.96 -61.31
CA LEU A 175 -6.95 -5.97 -62.10
C LEU A 175 -7.85 -7.16 -62.50
N SER A 176 -9.13 -7.14 -62.10
CA SER A 176 -10.18 -8.10 -62.48
C SER A 176 -11.19 -7.47 -63.42
#